data_AF-A0A7V3UXH2-F1
#
_entry.id   AF-A0A7V3UXH2-F1
#
_cell.length_a   1.000
_cell.length_b   1.000
_cell.length_c   1.000
_cell.angle_alpha   90.00
_cell.angle_beta   90.00
_cell.angle_gamma   90.00
#
_symmetry.space_group_name_H-M   'P 1'
#
loop_
_entity.id
_entity.type
_entity.pdbx_description
1 polymer ?
#
loop_
_entity_poly.entity_id
_entity_poly.type
_entity_poly.pdbx_seq_one_letter_code
_entity_poly.pdbx_strand_id
1 'polypeptide(L)'
;MTSGKSVPKLAWRIGINHWEPDDAFERLQAFLVEHLDIVHEVALFDTITHHLYIPLDLYEARAALLGRRLRALKAAGIPSAGVNVLCTIGHINEGWDYMPPLPFQAMVGHDGSLSKGCACPNTPELREYVRAKYVMVARQHPDFIWVDDDIRMHNHGVAFGCFCQTCLS
;
A
#
# COMPACT_ATOMS: atom_id res chain seq x y z
N MET A 1 32.15 -29.49 -6.92
CA MET A 1 30.99 -28.62 -7.24
C MET A 1 30.14 -28.53 -6.00
N THR A 2 30.45 -27.58 -5.12
CA THR A 2 29.62 -27.29 -3.95
C THR A 2 28.32 -26.69 -4.45
N SER A 3 27.23 -27.43 -4.30
CA SER A 3 25.87 -26.91 -4.33
C SER A 3 25.78 -25.85 -3.22
N GLY A 4 26.11 -24.61 -3.57
CA GLY A 4 25.99 -23.47 -2.66
C GLY A 4 24.53 -23.25 -2.39
N LYS A 5 24.10 -23.47 -1.15
CA LYS A 5 22.74 -23.12 -0.71
C LYS A 5 22.51 -21.64 -1.07
N SER A 6 21.45 -21.35 -1.83
CA SER A 6 21.07 -19.97 -2.11
C SER A 6 20.83 -19.26 -0.78
N VAL A 7 21.50 -18.13 -0.57
CA VAL A 7 21.25 -17.27 0.58
C VAL A 7 19.83 -16.71 0.42
N PRO A 8 18.98 -16.75 1.46
CA PRO A 8 17.64 -16.18 1.37
C PRO A 8 17.73 -14.67 1.13
N LYS A 9 16.89 -14.18 0.22
CA LYS A 9 16.70 -12.74 0.01
C LYS A 9 15.98 -12.15 1.23
N LEU A 10 16.56 -11.12 1.83
CA LEU A 10 15.95 -10.37 2.93
C LEU A 10 15.33 -9.08 2.42
N ALA A 11 14.01 -8.96 2.57
CA ALA A 11 13.21 -7.83 2.14
C ALA A 11 12.62 -7.09 3.35
N TRP A 12 12.70 -5.76 3.33
CA TRP A 12 12.29 -4.91 4.45
C TRP A 12 11.10 -4.03 4.06
N ARG A 13 9.99 -4.16 4.79
CA ARG A 13 8.79 -3.31 4.64
C ARG A 13 8.95 -2.09 5.55
N ILE A 14 8.92 -0.89 4.98
CA ILE A 14 9.22 0.34 5.70
C ILE A 14 7.98 1.23 5.77
N GLY A 15 7.54 1.53 7.00
CA GLY A 15 6.40 2.40 7.27
C GLY A 15 6.64 3.86 6.87
N ILE A 16 5.57 4.59 6.57
CA ILE A 16 5.61 5.97 6.04
C ILE A 16 6.43 6.94 6.88
N ASN A 17 6.36 6.80 8.21
CA ASN A 17 7.03 7.68 9.16
C ASN A 17 8.57 7.66 9.05
N HIS A 18 9.12 6.64 8.38
CA HIS A 18 10.56 6.52 8.17
C HIS A 18 11.05 7.03 6.82
N TRP A 19 10.16 7.28 5.85
CA TRP A 19 10.58 7.67 4.50
C TRP A 19 9.90 8.95 3.98
N GLU A 20 8.75 9.35 4.53
CA GLU A 20 8.03 10.55 4.08
C GLU A 20 8.72 11.83 4.60
N PRO A 21 8.96 12.05 5.91
CA PRO A 21 9.75 13.18 6.39
C PRO A 21 11.20 13.12 5.89
N ASP A 22 11.77 14.26 5.49
CA ASP A 22 13.13 14.33 4.96
C ASP A 22 14.18 13.84 5.97
N ASP A 23 14.11 14.32 7.21
CA ASP A 23 15.04 13.95 8.28
C ASP A 23 14.96 12.46 8.64
N ALA A 24 13.74 11.90 8.62
CA ALA A 24 13.51 10.48 8.86
C ALA A 24 14.08 9.63 7.72
N PHE A 25 13.89 10.05 6.47
CA PHE A 25 14.44 9.36 5.32
C PHE A 25 15.97 9.39 5.29
N GLU A 26 16.59 10.51 5.64
CA GLU A 26 18.05 10.62 5.74
C GLU A 26 18.61 9.61 6.76
N ARG A 27 17.98 9.53 7.94
CA ARG A 27 18.35 8.53 8.97
C ARG A 27 18.13 7.10 8.50
N LEU A 28 17.00 6.83 7.85
CA LEU A 28 16.70 5.51 7.29
C LEU A 28 17.75 5.11 6.25
N GLN A 29 18.05 6.00 5.30
CA GLN A 29 19.00 5.73 4.23
C GLN A 29 20.40 5.45 4.79
N ALA A 30 20.88 6.26 5.73
CA ALA A 30 22.16 6.03 6.40
C ALA A 30 22.20 4.64 7.06
N PHE A 31 21.16 4.29 7.82
CA PHE A 31 21.04 2.99 8.47
C PHE A 31 21.03 1.81 7.48
N LEU A 32 20.29 1.91 6.38
CA LEU A 32 20.24 0.85 5.37
C LEU A 32 21.60 0.65 4.67
N VAL A 33 22.34 1.74 4.43
CA VAL A 33 23.68 1.70 3.81
C VAL A 33 24.72 1.04 4.73
N GLU A 34 24.61 1.22 6.05
CA GLU A 34 25.46 0.53 7.03
C GLU A 34 25.22 -0.99 7.07
N HIS A 35 24.12 -1.47 6.49
CA HIS A 35 23.65 -2.86 6.56
C HIS A 35 23.36 -3.49 5.20
N LEU A 36 24.07 -3.07 4.14
CA LEU A 36 23.86 -3.60 2.78
C LEU A 36 24.05 -5.12 2.64
N ASP A 37 24.78 -5.75 3.56
CA ASP A 37 24.96 -7.20 3.63
C ASP A 37 23.66 -7.97 3.93
N ILE A 38 22.67 -7.31 4.56
CA ILE A 38 21.36 -7.90 4.91
C ILE A 38 20.17 -7.14 4.31
N VAL A 39 20.40 -6.12 3.49
CA VAL A 39 19.35 -5.33 2.82
C VAL A 39 19.36 -5.63 1.32
N HIS A 40 18.59 -6.64 0.92
CA HIS A 40 18.50 -7.04 -0.50
C HIS A 40 17.33 -6.36 -1.23
N GLU A 41 16.28 -6.01 -0.50
CA GLU A 41 15.08 -5.39 -1.05
C GLU A 41 14.41 -4.48 -0.01
N VAL A 42 13.95 -3.32 -0.45
CA VAL A 42 13.21 -2.37 0.39
C VAL A 42 11.85 -2.08 -0.26
N ALA A 43 10.78 -2.26 0.50
CA ALA A 43 9.41 -1.96 0.09
C ALA A 43 8.86 -0.82 0.95
N LEU A 44 8.63 0.35 0.37
CA LEU A 44 8.03 1.49 1.05
C LEU A 44 6.51 1.35 1.05
N PHE A 45 5.86 1.42 2.21
CA PHE A 45 4.39 1.45 2.28
C PHE A 45 3.83 2.71 1.61
N ASP A 46 2.74 2.60 0.83
CA ASP A 46 2.10 3.75 0.15
C ASP A 46 1.28 4.64 1.09
N THR A 47 0.85 4.11 2.23
CA THR A 47 0.08 4.81 3.26
C THR A 47 0.30 4.18 4.64
N ILE A 48 -0.12 4.87 5.70
CA ILE A 48 -0.17 4.35 7.08
C ILE A 48 -1.56 3.86 7.49
N THR A 49 -2.60 4.34 6.82
CA THR A 49 -3.99 4.05 7.21
C THR A 49 -4.60 2.93 6.40
N HIS A 50 -5.35 2.09 7.12
CA HIS A 50 -6.21 1.03 6.63
C HIS A 50 -7.58 1.54 6.16
N HIS A 51 -7.85 2.83 6.33
CA HIS A 51 -8.94 3.51 5.65
C HIS A 51 -8.63 3.57 4.16
N LEU A 52 -9.50 2.97 3.34
CA LEU A 52 -9.29 2.84 1.90
C LEU A 52 -9.00 4.17 1.20
N TYR A 53 -9.77 5.21 1.52
CA TYR A 53 -9.86 6.38 0.66
C TYR A 53 -8.85 7.47 1.04
N ILE A 54 -7.98 7.77 0.09
CA ILE A 54 -7.12 8.94 0.06
C ILE A 54 -7.43 9.72 -1.21
N PRO A 55 -7.71 11.04 -1.15
CA PRO A 55 -7.86 11.88 -2.33
C PRO A 55 -6.70 11.71 -3.31
N LEU A 56 -7.02 11.63 -4.61
CA LEU A 56 -6.05 11.26 -5.65
C LEU A 56 -4.94 12.30 -5.84
N ASP A 57 -5.23 13.58 -5.60
CA ASP A 57 -4.24 14.67 -5.61
C ASP A 57 -3.19 14.50 -4.50
N LEU A 58 -3.64 14.16 -3.29
CA LEU A 58 -2.75 13.85 -2.17
C LEU A 58 -1.93 12.58 -2.44
N TYR A 59 -2.57 11.55 -3.02
CA TYR A 59 -1.90 10.31 -3.35
C TYR A 59 -0.87 10.49 -4.48
N GLU A 60 -1.15 11.31 -5.49
CA GLU A 60 -0.22 11.64 -6.57
C GLU A 60 1.03 12.37 -6.05
N ALA A 61 0.85 13.37 -5.18
CA ALA A 61 1.96 14.06 -4.53
C ALA A 61 2.85 13.10 -3.73
N ARG A 62 2.22 12.16 -2.99
CA ARG A 62 2.93 11.12 -2.25
C ARG A 62 3.65 10.15 -3.17
N ALA A 63 3.03 9.68 -4.25
CA ALA A 63 3.67 8.81 -5.23
C ALA A 63 4.92 9.48 -5.83
N ALA A 64 4.84 10.77 -6.16
CA ALA A 64 6.00 11.52 -6.65
C ALA A 64 7.16 11.58 -5.63
N LEU A 65 6.86 11.77 -4.34
CA LEU A 65 7.86 11.70 -3.28
C LEU A 65 8.45 10.29 -3.15
N LEU A 66 7.60 9.28 -3.12
CA LEU A 66 7.99 7.88 -3.07
C LEU A 66 8.99 7.58 -4.19
N GLY A 67 8.71 8.01 -5.43
CA GLY A 67 9.61 7.84 -6.56
C GLY A 67 11.00 8.47 -6.35
N ARG A 68 11.06 9.66 -5.72
CA ARG A 68 12.34 10.26 -5.35
C ARG A 68 13.10 9.41 -4.33
N ARG A 69 12.41 8.88 -3.31
CA ARG A 69 13.00 8.01 -2.29
C ARG A 69 13.54 6.70 -2.87
N LEU A 70 12.77 6.04 -3.74
CA LEU A 70 13.21 4.81 -4.41
C LEU A 70 14.50 5.03 -5.22
N ARG A 71 14.56 6.12 -6.00
CA ARG A 71 15.78 6.46 -6.76
C ARG A 71 16.97 6.74 -5.83
N ALA A 72 16.76 7.45 -4.73
CA ALA A 72 17.80 7.74 -3.74
C ALA A 72 18.33 6.46 -3.06
N LEU A 73 17.44 5.54 -2.68
CA LEU A 73 17.83 4.24 -2.11
C LEU A 73 18.66 3.42 -3.11
N LYS A 74 18.23 3.33 -4.36
CA LYS A 74 18.96 2.62 -5.42
C LYS A 74 20.33 3.26 -5.69
N ALA A 75 20.40 4.60 -5.75
CA ALA A 75 21.66 5.32 -5.92
C ALA A 75 22.64 5.10 -4.75
N ALA A 76 22.13 4.81 -3.56
CA ALA A 76 22.92 4.49 -2.37
C ALA A 76 23.37 3.02 -2.27
N GLY A 77 23.07 2.20 -3.28
CA GLY A 77 23.54 0.80 -3.36
C GLY A 77 22.52 -0.26 -2.95
N ILE A 78 21.28 0.12 -2.64
CA ILE A 78 20.20 -0.84 -2.36
C ILE A 78 19.86 -1.60 -3.66
N PRO A 79 19.95 -2.95 -3.70
CA PRO A 79 19.83 -3.70 -4.95
C PRO A 79 18.44 -3.63 -5.61
N SER A 80 17.37 -3.56 -4.80
CA SER A 80 15.99 -3.49 -5.28
C SER A 80 15.13 -2.63 -4.35
N ALA A 81 14.37 -1.70 -4.93
CA ALA A 81 13.47 -0.83 -4.19
C ALA A 81 12.10 -0.72 -4.87
N GLY A 82 11.04 -0.90 -4.09
CA GLY A 82 9.67 -0.91 -4.59
C GLY A 82 8.65 -0.42 -3.58
N VAL A 83 7.38 -0.67 -3.88
CA VAL A 83 6.23 -0.20 -3.09
C VAL A 83 5.48 -1.35 -2.49
N ASN A 84 5.04 -1.20 -1.25
CA ASN A 84 4.03 -2.04 -0.62
C ASN A 84 2.71 -1.27 -0.58
N VAL A 85 1.69 -1.74 -1.30
CA VAL A 85 0.33 -1.19 -1.14
C VAL A 85 -0.25 -1.73 0.18
N LEU A 86 -0.61 -0.85 1.12
CA LEU A 86 -1.09 -1.27 2.44
C LEU A 86 -2.48 -1.91 2.38
N CYS A 87 -3.42 -1.26 1.68
CA CYS A 87 -4.74 -1.82 1.44
C CYS A 87 -5.33 -1.30 0.12
N THR A 88 -6.08 -2.16 -0.58
CA THR A 88 -6.71 -1.90 -1.89
C THR A 88 -8.21 -1.68 -1.76
N ILE A 89 -8.86 -2.34 -0.79
CA ILE A 89 -10.31 -2.23 -0.55
C ILE A 89 -10.64 -1.69 0.85
N GLY A 90 -9.63 -1.22 1.59
CA GLY A 90 -9.68 -0.94 3.02
C GLY A 90 -9.37 -2.21 3.82
N HIS A 91 -9.24 -2.10 5.14
CA HIS A 91 -9.07 -3.28 6.01
C HIS A 91 -9.92 -3.18 7.28
N ILE A 92 -10.04 -1.99 7.88
CA ILE A 92 -10.87 -1.75 9.06
C ILE A 92 -11.55 -0.37 8.96
N ASN A 93 -12.52 -0.12 9.84
CA ASN A 93 -13.13 1.21 10.02
C ASN A 93 -12.18 2.14 10.79
N GLU A 94 -10.90 2.19 10.43
CA GLU A 94 -9.93 3.05 11.08
C GLU A 94 -10.22 4.51 10.75
N GLY A 95 -10.20 5.36 11.79
CA GLY A 95 -10.34 6.81 11.65
C GLY A 95 -11.56 7.25 10.84
N TRP A 96 -12.63 6.44 10.77
CA TRP A 96 -13.77 6.69 9.86
C TRP A 96 -14.50 8.01 10.12
N ASP A 97 -14.33 8.57 11.33
CA ASP A 97 -14.88 9.83 11.80
C ASP A 97 -13.93 11.02 11.61
N TYR A 98 -12.69 10.76 11.21
CA TYR A 98 -11.65 11.76 10.94
C TYR A 98 -11.22 11.80 9.47
N MET A 99 -11.20 10.63 8.81
CA MET A 99 -10.85 10.48 7.40
C MET A 99 -12.03 10.86 6.50
N PRO A 100 -11.78 11.28 5.25
CA PRO A 100 -12.85 11.59 4.31
C PRO A 100 -13.78 10.37 4.11
N PRO A 101 -15.10 10.58 3.97
CA PRO A 101 -16.03 9.49 3.72
C PRO A 101 -15.72 8.80 2.39
N LEU A 102 -16.02 7.51 2.29
CA LEU A 102 -15.85 6.76 1.05
C LEU A 102 -16.73 7.37 -0.06
N PRO A 103 -16.15 7.78 -1.21
CA PRO A 103 -16.93 8.22 -2.37
C PRO A 103 -17.43 7.02 -3.21
N PHE A 104 -17.29 5.80 -2.70
CA PHE A 104 -17.61 4.54 -3.36
C PHE A 104 -18.72 3.81 -2.61
N GLN A 105 -19.32 2.81 -3.26
CA GLN A 105 -20.19 1.87 -2.56
C GLN A 105 -19.41 1.18 -1.42
N ALA A 106 -19.81 1.46 -0.18
CA ALA A 106 -19.31 0.77 1.00
C ALA A 106 -19.52 -0.75 0.87
N MET A 107 -18.63 -1.53 1.48
CA MET A 107 -18.84 -2.97 1.63
C MET A 107 -20.07 -3.21 2.52
N VAL A 108 -21.00 -4.05 2.05
CA VAL A 108 -22.22 -4.41 2.78
C VAL A 108 -22.04 -5.80 3.39
N GLY A 109 -22.32 -5.92 4.68
CA GLY A 109 -22.28 -7.17 5.43
C GLY A 109 -23.45 -8.10 5.09
N HIS A 110 -23.29 -9.39 5.38
CA HIS A 110 -24.37 -10.39 5.24
C HIS A 110 -25.65 -10.07 6.04
N ASP A 111 -25.54 -9.23 7.07
CA ASP A 111 -26.61 -8.74 7.93
C ASP A 111 -27.15 -7.35 7.52
N GLY A 112 -26.66 -6.81 6.40
CA GLY A 112 -26.99 -5.48 5.91
C GLY A 112 -26.18 -4.33 6.55
N SER A 113 -25.24 -4.63 7.46
CA SER A 113 -24.35 -3.60 8.02
C SER A 113 -23.46 -2.98 6.94
N LEU A 114 -23.05 -1.72 7.15
CA LEU A 114 -22.18 -1.00 6.22
C LEU A 114 -20.79 -0.81 6.84
N SER A 115 -19.76 -1.16 6.07
CA SER A 115 -18.39 -0.73 6.37
C SER A 115 -18.25 0.77 6.14
N LYS A 116 -17.43 1.43 6.97
CA LYS A 116 -17.14 2.87 6.87
C LYS A 116 -15.76 3.16 6.30
N GLY A 117 -14.86 2.18 6.34
CA GLY A 117 -13.49 2.29 5.81
C GLY A 117 -13.20 1.39 4.61
N CYS A 118 -14.11 0.47 4.27
CA CYS A 118 -13.90 -0.51 3.20
C CYS A 118 -15.00 -0.43 2.14
N ALA A 119 -14.63 -0.59 0.87
CA ALA A 119 -15.55 -0.49 -0.27
C ALA A 119 -15.75 -1.81 -1.00
N CYS A 120 -16.81 -1.89 -1.78
CA CYS A 120 -17.14 -3.05 -2.61
C CYS A 120 -16.16 -3.16 -3.80
N PRO A 121 -15.39 -4.27 -3.93
CA PRO A 121 -14.40 -4.46 -5.01
C PRO A 121 -15.01 -4.48 -6.42
N ASN A 122 -16.31 -4.79 -6.53
CA ASN A 122 -16.99 -4.97 -7.81
C ASN A 122 -17.54 -3.67 -8.40
N THR A 123 -17.46 -2.54 -7.69
CA THR A 123 -17.98 -1.26 -8.21
C THR A 123 -17.03 -0.63 -9.24
N PRO A 124 -17.54 -0.11 -10.37
CA PRO A 124 -16.71 0.53 -11.40
C PRO A 124 -15.88 1.70 -10.87
N GLU A 125 -16.45 2.50 -9.97
CA GLU A 125 -15.82 3.70 -9.41
C GLU A 125 -14.61 3.33 -8.55
N LEU A 126 -14.72 2.27 -7.73
CA LEU A 126 -13.59 1.77 -6.96
C LEU A 126 -12.50 1.19 -7.86
N ARG A 127 -12.88 0.44 -8.90
CA ARG A 127 -11.91 -0.14 -9.84
C ARG A 127 -11.13 0.95 -10.58
N GLU A 128 -11.78 2.05 -10.92
CA GLU A 128 -11.11 3.20 -11.54
C GLU A 128 -10.20 3.93 -10.55
N TYR A 129 -10.62 4.11 -9.30
CA TYR A 129 -9.77 4.67 -8.25
C TYR A 129 -8.51 3.83 -8.00
N VAL A 130 -8.67 2.50 -7.86
CA VAL A 130 -7.55 1.57 -7.69
C VAL A 130 -6.62 1.62 -8.91
N ARG A 131 -7.17 1.61 -10.13
CA ARG A 131 -6.38 1.79 -11.35
C ARG A 131 -5.55 3.07 -11.29
N ALA A 132 -6.16 4.20 -10.94
CA ALA A 132 -5.47 5.48 -10.85
C ALA A 132 -4.30 5.43 -9.85
N LYS A 133 -4.52 4.90 -8.64
CA LYS A 133 -3.45 4.71 -7.63
C LYS A 133 -2.27 3.90 -8.18
N TYR A 134 -2.55 2.73 -8.78
CA TYR A 134 -1.50 1.86 -9.30
C TYR A 134 -0.76 2.50 -10.49
N VAL A 135 -1.46 3.24 -11.36
CA VAL A 135 -0.82 4.00 -12.45
C VAL A 135 0.11 5.07 -11.90
N MET A 136 -0.31 5.82 -10.87
CA MET A 136 0.52 6.86 -10.24
C MET A 136 1.81 6.29 -9.66
N VAL A 137 1.72 5.13 -8.98
CA VAL A 137 2.89 4.42 -8.43
C VAL A 137 3.77 3.86 -9.55
N ALA A 138 3.20 3.17 -10.54
CA ALA A 138 3.95 2.55 -11.63
C ALA A 138 4.73 3.58 -12.46
N ARG A 139 4.19 4.80 -12.65
CA ARG A 139 4.89 5.93 -13.29
C ARG A 139 6.16 6.38 -12.58
N GLN A 140 6.35 5.99 -11.32
CA GLN A 140 7.57 6.28 -10.56
C GLN A 140 8.70 5.26 -10.80
N HIS A 141 8.42 4.23 -11.61
CA HIS A 141 9.35 3.18 -11.99
C HIS A 141 9.96 2.43 -10.77
N PRO A 142 9.14 1.93 -9.83
CA PRO A 142 9.65 1.00 -8.82
C PRO A 142 10.13 -0.30 -9.47
N ASP A 143 11.06 -1.00 -8.82
CA ASP A 143 11.48 -2.34 -9.30
C ASP A 143 10.34 -3.37 -9.17
N PHE A 144 9.44 -3.16 -8.20
CA PHE A 144 8.26 -3.97 -7.97
C PHE A 144 7.17 -3.18 -7.25
N ILE A 145 5.94 -3.68 -7.35
CA ILE A 145 4.81 -3.25 -6.51
C ILE A 145 4.26 -4.51 -5.86
N TRP A 146 4.31 -4.60 -4.54
CA TRP A 146 3.58 -5.60 -3.78
C TRP A 146 2.14 -5.18 -3.68
N VAL A 147 1.28 -6.02 -4.23
CA VAL A 147 -0.16 -5.91 -4.07
C VAL A 147 -0.54 -6.14 -2.61
N ASP A 148 -1.65 -5.56 -2.20
CA ASP A 148 -2.28 -5.78 -0.90
C ASP A 148 -2.36 -7.28 -0.58
N ASP A 149 -1.79 -7.66 0.56
CA ASP A 149 -1.68 -9.04 1.05
C ASP A 149 -2.95 -9.53 1.73
N ASP A 150 -3.96 -8.68 1.89
CA ASP A 150 -5.12 -8.96 2.72
C ASP A 150 -6.47 -8.83 1.99
N ILE A 151 -6.44 -8.89 0.64
CA ILE A 151 -7.64 -8.90 -0.21
C ILE A 151 -8.46 -10.17 0.03
N ARG A 152 -9.48 -10.05 0.87
CA ARG A 152 -10.47 -11.08 1.15
C ARG A 152 -11.82 -10.46 1.50
N MET A 153 -12.86 -11.27 1.48
CA MET A 153 -14.24 -10.79 1.66
C MET A 153 -14.79 -10.95 3.09
N HIS A 154 -13.91 -11.07 4.07
CA HIS A 154 -14.27 -11.14 5.50
C HIS A 154 -13.41 -10.18 6.31
N ASN A 155 -13.91 -9.73 7.46
CA ASN A 155 -13.22 -8.83 8.40
C ASN A 155 -12.82 -7.45 7.83
N HIS A 156 -13.74 -6.76 7.16
CA HIS A 156 -13.49 -5.45 6.52
C HIS A 156 -14.42 -4.36 7.07
N GLY A 157 -14.47 -4.24 8.39
CA GLY A 157 -15.50 -3.44 9.10
C GLY A 157 -16.89 -4.08 9.11
N VAL A 158 -17.04 -5.23 8.46
CA VAL A 158 -18.17 -6.17 8.51
C VAL A 158 -17.62 -7.60 8.56
N ALA A 159 -18.37 -8.56 9.12
CA ALA A 159 -17.91 -9.94 9.27
C ALA A 159 -17.71 -10.65 7.92
N PHE A 160 -18.72 -10.57 7.04
CA PHE A 160 -18.71 -11.17 5.71
C PHE A 160 -19.29 -10.18 4.70
N GLY A 161 -18.52 -9.80 3.70
CA GLY A 161 -18.93 -8.97 2.57
C GLY A 161 -18.79 -9.72 1.24
N CYS A 162 -19.13 -9.12 0.11
CA CYS A 162 -19.93 -7.92 -0.03
C CYS A 162 -21.32 -8.34 -0.51
N PHE A 163 -22.35 -7.99 0.24
CA PHE A 163 -23.77 -8.28 -0.03
C PHE A 163 -24.50 -7.05 -0.59
N CYS A 164 -23.78 -6.15 -1.26
CA CYS A 164 -24.39 -5.00 -1.92
C CYS A 164 -25.14 -5.44 -3.19
N GLN A 165 -26.00 -4.57 -3.71
CA GLN A 165 -26.79 -4.88 -4.90
C GLN A 165 -25.91 -5.29 -6.10
N THR A 166 -24.77 -4.63 -6.31
CA THR A 166 -23.83 -4.96 -7.41
C THR A 166 -23.27 -6.39 -7.32
N CYS A 167 -23.18 -6.97 -6.12
CA CYS A 167 -22.63 -8.32 -5.94
C CYS A 167 -23.71 -9.41 -5.95
N LEU A 168 -24.96 -9.05 -5.68
CA LEU A 168 -26.08 -10.01 -5.60
C LEU A 168 -26.92 -10.06 -6.88
N SER A 169 -26.73 -9.12 -7.80
CA SER A 169 -27.41 -9.03 -9.10
C SER A 169 -26.81 -9.95 -10.16
#